data_AF-A0A0U1VD19-F1
#
_entry.id   AF-A0A0U1VD19-F1
#
_cell.length_a   1.000
_cell.length_b   1.000
_cell.length_c   1.000
_cell.angle_alpha   90.00
_cell.angle_beta   90.00
_cell.angle_gamma   90.00
#
_symmetry.space_group_name_H-M   'P 1'
#
loop_
_entity.id
_entity.type
_entity.pdbx_description
1 polymer ?
#
loop_
_entity_poly.entity_id
_entity_poly.type
_entity_poly.pdbx_seq_one_letter_code
_entity_poly.pdbx_strand_id
1 'polypeptide(L)'
;GSKDVAFPRLNSIGFWIQPLGLILVAKIAFLRPQYWHYYDRTSFFLPTMEKDKFASQYSASLELAMPRLGLLPGDEPSALFSWRARKKISIGDYESSLFNPLKLLLPSDNAAYPESLWYLADRVSDARRRKVYFSKCSNRTLTAAGWTFITPMSSSTKYTGFGAQDILVVSVVLAGVSTTISFTNLLITRRTLISPGLRNRRVLVPFITIATLLTLRMLAIVTPVLGAAVLMILMDRHWQTSFFDFAYGGDPILFQHLFWFFGHPEV
;
A
#
# COMPACT_ATOMS: atom_id res chain seq x y z
N GLY A 1 -23.82 20.74 -17.55
CA GLY A 1 -22.78 20.79 -18.62
C GLY A 1 -23.18 21.79 -19.67
N SER A 2 -22.22 22.51 -20.26
CA SER A 2 -22.49 23.43 -21.37
C SER A 2 -23.20 22.70 -22.53
N LYS A 3 -24.19 23.37 -23.14
CA LYS A 3 -24.90 22.86 -24.33
C LYS A 3 -24.04 22.97 -25.59
N ASP A 4 -22.94 23.72 -25.54
CA ASP A 4 -22.15 24.12 -26.72
C ASP A 4 -20.97 23.17 -26.99
N VAL A 5 -21.12 21.90 -26.64
CA VAL A 5 -20.05 20.88 -26.73
C VAL A 5 -20.56 19.71 -27.55
N ALA A 6 -19.70 19.05 -28.34
CA ALA A 6 -20.11 18.01 -29.28
C ALA A 6 -20.92 16.89 -28.61
N PHE A 7 -20.54 16.48 -27.40
CA PHE A 7 -21.27 15.51 -26.59
C PHE A 7 -21.62 16.10 -25.22
N PRO A 8 -22.76 16.79 -25.07
CA PRO A 8 -23.14 17.46 -23.82
C PRO A 8 -23.37 16.47 -22.66
N ARG A 9 -23.95 15.30 -22.95
CA ARG A 9 -24.21 14.24 -21.96
C ARG A 9 -22.93 13.65 -21.41
N LEU A 10 -21.98 13.32 -22.30
CA LEU A 10 -20.67 12.80 -21.92
C LEU A 10 -19.88 13.83 -21.11
N ASN A 11 -19.95 15.11 -21.49
CA ASN A 11 -19.38 16.21 -20.71
C ASN A 11 -19.95 16.28 -19.30
N SER A 12 -21.27 16.11 -19.17
CA SER A 12 -21.95 16.14 -17.88
C SER A 12 -21.46 15.01 -16.98
N ILE A 13 -21.20 13.81 -17.52
CA ILE A 13 -20.67 12.68 -16.76
C ILE A 13 -19.28 13.03 -16.22
N GLY A 14 -18.36 13.50 -17.07
CA GLY A 14 -17.03 13.93 -16.63
C GLY A 14 -17.09 15.01 -15.55
N PHE A 15 -17.95 16.03 -15.74
CA PHE A 15 -18.16 17.10 -14.77
C PHE A 15 -18.57 16.60 -13.37
N TRP A 16 -19.39 15.55 -13.28
CA TRP A 16 -19.82 14.98 -11.99
C TRP A 16 -18.78 14.03 -11.38
N ILE A 17 -17.93 13.39 -12.18
CA ILE A 17 -16.86 12.50 -11.69
C ILE A 17 -15.69 13.32 -11.10
N GLN A 18 -15.33 14.46 -11.69
CA GLN A 18 -14.21 15.29 -11.23
C GLN A 18 -14.27 15.67 -9.73
N PRO A 19 -15.39 16.24 -9.21
CA PRO A 19 -15.45 16.63 -7.80
C PRO A 19 -15.35 15.43 -6.86
N LEU A 20 -15.83 14.25 -7.26
CA LEU A 20 -15.67 13.03 -6.46
C LEU A 20 -14.20 12.66 -6.27
N GLY A 21 -13.41 12.70 -7.36
CA GLY A 21 -11.96 12.49 -7.29
C GLY A 21 -11.27 13.51 -6.37
N LEU A 22 -11.58 14.79 -6.53
CA LEU A 22 -10.98 15.86 -5.71
C LEU A 22 -11.37 15.78 -4.24
N ILE A 23 -12.62 15.40 -3.93
CA ILE A 23 -13.08 15.19 -2.55
C ILE A 23 -12.29 14.06 -1.89
N LEU A 24 -12.01 12.97 -2.62
CA LEU A 24 -11.21 11.85 -2.11
C LEU A 24 -9.75 12.28 -1.86
N VAL A 25 -9.14 13.05 -2.76
CA VAL A 25 -7.80 13.64 -2.53
C VAL A 25 -7.81 14.55 -1.30
N ALA A 26 -8.79 15.45 -1.20
CA ALA A 26 -8.92 16.37 -0.07
C ALA A 26 -9.12 15.63 1.26
N LYS A 27 -9.86 14.51 1.25
CA LYS A 27 -10.03 13.65 2.41
C LYS A 27 -8.70 13.09 2.92
N ILE A 28 -7.76 12.79 2.04
CA ILE A 28 -6.44 12.29 2.45
C ILE A 28 -5.53 13.43 2.88
N ALA A 29 -5.56 14.55 2.16
CA ALA A 29 -4.68 15.68 2.42
C ALA A 29 -5.02 16.45 3.71
N PHE A 30 -6.32 16.65 3.99
CA PHE A 30 -6.76 17.58 5.04
C PHE A 30 -7.56 16.91 6.16
N LEU A 31 -8.30 15.83 5.88
CA LEU A 31 -9.13 15.20 6.90
C LEU A 31 -8.31 14.18 7.69
N ARG A 32 -8.25 14.34 9.02
CA ARG A 32 -7.60 13.36 9.89
C ARG A 32 -8.29 12.00 9.73
N PRO A 33 -7.60 10.94 9.29
CA PRO A 33 -8.24 9.64 9.12
C PRO A 33 -8.23 8.92 10.49
N GLN A 34 -9.15 9.29 11.37
CA GLN A 34 -9.16 8.84 12.78
C GLN A 34 -9.65 7.40 12.98
N TYR A 35 -10.23 6.75 11.96
CA TYR A 35 -10.98 5.48 12.12
C TYR A 35 -10.44 4.30 11.30
N TRP A 36 -9.20 4.38 10.81
CA TRP A 36 -8.63 3.29 10.00
C TRP A 36 -8.03 2.22 10.89
N HIS A 37 -8.89 1.33 11.39
CA HIS A 37 -8.47 0.12 12.08
C HIS A 37 -8.00 -0.92 11.05
N TYR A 38 -6.74 -0.80 10.63
CA TYR A 38 -6.09 -1.91 9.93
C TYR A 38 -5.43 -2.81 10.97
N TYR A 39 -5.96 -4.02 11.10
CA TYR A 39 -5.29 -5.08 11.83
C TYR A 39 -4.11 -5.54 10.99
N ASP A 40 -2.90 -5.08 11.34
CA ASP A 40 -1.67 -5.74 10.92
C ASP A 40 -1.74 -7.18 11.44
N ARG A 41 -2.28 -8.11 10.64
CA ARG A 41 -1.95 -9.51 10.85
C ARG A 41 -0.44 -9.55 10.63
N THR A 42 0.31 -9.72 11.70
CA THR A 42 1.73 -10.07 11.63
C THR A 42 1.81 -11.45 10.97
N SER A 43 1.73 -11.50 9.65
CA SER A 43 2.00 -12.70 8.88
C SER A 43 3.51 -12.91 8.97
N PHE A 44 3.94 -13.66 9.97
CA PHE A 44 5.25 -14.29 9.90
C PHE A 44 5.22 -15.20 8.68
N PHE A 45 6.09 -14.93 7.71
CA PHE A 45 6.31 -15.87 6.63
C PHE A 45 6.93 -17.13 7.23
N LEU A 46 6.09 -18.13 7.47
CA LEU A 46 6.52 -19.47 7.83
C LEU A 46 6.59 -20.29 6.53
N PRO A 47 7.68 -21.04 6.28
CA PRO A 47 7.72 -22.07 5.25
C PRO A 47 6.48 -22.97 5.35
N THR A 48 5.98 -23.46 4.22
CA THR A 48 4.75 -24.28 4.17
C THR A 48 4.80 -25.47 5.13
N MET A 49 5.96 -26.12 5.26
CA MET A 49 6.16 -27.23 6.19
C MET A 49 6.15 -26.85 7.68
N GLU A 50 6.39 -25.58 8.03
CA GLU A 50 6.32 -25.13 9.42
C GLU A 50 4.91 -24.68 9.82
N LYS A 51 4.05 -24.32 8.86
CA LYS A 51 2.67 -23.92 9.15
C LYS A 51 1.87 -25.04 9.80
N ASP A 52 2.05 -26.28 9.38
CA ASP A 52 1.37 -27.44 9.98
C ASP A 52 1.77 -27.67 11.44
N LYS A 53 3.04 -27.38 11.79
CA LYS A 53 3.54 -27.50 13.17
C LYS A 53 2.89 -26.49 14.12
N PHE A 54 2.50 -25.33 13.61
CA PHE A 54 1.94 -24.23 14.40
C PHE A 54 0.42 -24.03 14.20
N ALA A 55 -0.24 -24.85 13.38
CA ALA A 55 -1.66 -24.73 13.06
C ALA A 55 -2.57 -24.78 14.30
N SER A 56 -2.24 -25.62 15.28
CA SER A 56 -2.97 -25.73 16.55
C SER A 56 -2.88 -24.47 17.40
N GLN A 57 -1.72 -23.80 17.42
CA GLN A 57 -1.52 -22.54 18.16
C GLN A 57 -2.30 -21.38 17.55
N TYR A 58 -2.45 -21.35 16.22
CA TYR A 58 -3.30 -20.37 15.55
C TYR A 58 -4.79 -20.61 15.83
N SER A 59 -5.25 -21.86 15.85
CA SER A 59 -6.64 -22.17 16.21
C SER A 59 -7.00 -21.75 17.64
N ALA A 60 -6.09 -21.97 18.60
CA ALA A 60 -6.29 -21.60 20.00
C ALA A 60 -6.31 -20.08 20.23
N SER A 61 -5.61 -19.32 19.38
CA SER A 61 -5.62 -17.85 19.44
C SER A 61 -6.96 -17.25 18.99
N LEU A 62 -7.70 -17.97 18.14
CA LEU A 62 -8.99 -17.55 17.61
C LEU A 62 -10.12 -17.82 18.63
N GLU A 63 -10.01 -18.89 19.43
CA GLU A 63 -10.95 -19.19 20.52
C GLU A 63 -10.81 -18.24 21.72
N LEU A 64 -9.62 -17.67 21.95
CA LEU A 64 -9.37 -16.68 23.00
C LEU A 64 -9.89 -15.27 22.67
N ALA A 65 -10.40 -15.04 21.46
CA ALA A 65 -11.01 -13.77 21.05
C ALA A 65 -12.53 -13.69 21.30
N MET A 66 -13.17 -14.79 21.69
CA MET A 66 -14.54 -14.77 22.21
C MET A 66 -14.49 -14.59 23.72
N PRO A 67 -15.05 -13.49 24.29
CA PRO A 67 -15.12 -13.35 25.73
C PRO A 67 -16.08 -14.41 26.24
N ARG A 68 -15.57 -15.53 26.76
CA ARG A 68 -16.36 -16.37 27.65
C ARG A 68 -16.62 -15.53 28.90
N LEU A 69 -17.78 -14.89 28.90
CA LEU A 69 -18.42 -14.27 30.05
C LEU A 69 -18.77 -15.39 31.05
N GLY A 70 -17.76 -15.97 31.69
CA GLY A 70 -17.88 -16.89 32.82
C GLY A 70 -17.63 -16.09 34.08
N LEU A 71 -18.72 -15.65 34.71
CA LEU A 71 -18.72 -15.11 36.07
C LEU A 71 -18.15 -16.17 37.03
N LEU A 72 -16.91 -15.98 37.49
CA LEU A 72 -16.43 -16.60 38.72
C LEU A 72 -16.65 -15.59 39.86
N PRO A 73 -17.38 -15.95 40.92
CA PRO A 73 -17.59 -15.07 42.05
C PRO A 73 -16.36 -15.11 42.96
N GLY A 74 -15.85 -13.94 43.30
CA GLY A 74 -14.73 -13.77 44.24
C GLY A 74 -13.39 -13.66 43.54
N ASP A 75 -12.94 -12.43 43.30
CA ASP A 75 -11.65 -11.95 43.80
C ASP A 75 -11.51 -10.44 43.55
N GLU A 76 -11.07 -9.74 44.60
CA GLU A 76 -10.89 -8.30 44.78
C GLU A 76 -9.97 -7.61 43.73
N PRO A 77 -10.02 -6.28 43.58
CA PRO A 77 -9.46 -5.55 42.45
C PRO A 77 -7.96 -5.31 42.64
N SER A 78 -7.12 -6.16 42.06
CA SER A 78 -5.68 -5.91 41.95
C SER A 78 -5.09 -6.32 40.60
N ALA A 79 -5.87 -6.20 39.53
CA ALA A 79 -5.47 -6.57 38.17
C ALA A 79 -4.86 -5.42 37.35
N LEU A 80 -4.19 -4.44 37.99
CA LEU A 80 -3.57 -3.31 37.27
C LEU A 80 -2.06 -3.46 37.05
N PHE A 81 -1.39 -4.41 37.72
CA PHE A 81 0.07 -4.58 37.60
C PHE A 81 0.56 -6.02 37.86
N SER A 82 -0.15 -7.05 37.37
CA SER A 82 0.40 -8.42 37.43
C SER A 82 1.33 -8.67 36.23
N TRP A 83 2.65 -8.60 36.45
CA TRP A 83 3.62 -9.19 35.53
C TRP A 83 3.28 -10.68 35.38
N ARG A 84 2.93 -11.14 34.18
CA ARG A 84 2.73 -12.58 33.92
C ARG A 84 4.07 -13.29 34.16
N ALA A 85 4.15 -14.06 35.24
CA ALA A 85 5.31 -14.89 35.51
C ALA A 85 5.54 -15.85 34.34
N ARG A 86 6.78 -15.92 33.83
CA ARG A 86 7.15 -16.84 32.77
C ARG A 86 6.99 -18.28 33.30
N LYS A 87 6.14 -19.10 32.66
CA LYS A 87 6.00 -20.52 33.00
C LYS A 87 7.38 -21.20 32.91
N LYS A 88 7.86 -21.72 34.05
CA LYS A 88 9.07 -22.52 34.12
C LYS A 88 8.66 -23.97 33.88
N ILE A 89 9.06 -24.53 32.74
CA ILE A 89 8.83 -25.94 32.42
C ILE A 89 10.02 -26.70 33.01
N SER A 90 9.78 -27.50 34.06
CA SER A 90 10.79 -28.40 34.64
C SER A 90 10.73 -29.74 33.89
N ILE A 91 11.75 -30.00 33.08
CA ILE A 91 11.94 -31.29 32.40
C ILE A 91 12.81 -32.13 33.36
N GLY A 92 12.33 -33.31 33.76
CA GLY A 92 12.88 -34.11 34.85
C GLY A 92 14.33 -34.58 34.65
N ASP A 93 14.80 -34.67 33.41
CA ASP A 93 16.13 -35.20 33.09
C ASP A 93 17.25 -34.13 33.08
N TYR A 94 16.94 -32.87 33.44
CA TYR A 94 17.89 -31.77 33.41
C TYR A 94 17.91 -30.97 34.72
N GLU A 95 18.85 -31.30 35.62
CA GLU A 95 18.97 -30.61 36.91
C GLU A 95 19.57 -29.18 36.82
N SER A 96 20.21 -28.80 35.70
CA SER A 96 20.89 -27.50 35.61
C SER A 96 20.88 -26.80 34.24
N SER A 97 19.88 -27.05 33.40
CA SER A 97 19.76 -26.38 32.09
C SER A 97 18.91 -25.10 32.14
N LEU A 98 19.10 -24.25 33.14
CA LEU A 98 18.70 -22.85 33.00
C LEU A 98 19.82 -22.13 32.26
N PHE A 99 19.49 -21.74 31.03
CA PHE A 99 20.30 -21.01 30.08
C PHE A 99 20.91 -19.75 30.73
N ASN A 100 22.07 -19.89 31.36
CA ASN A 100 22.86 -18.77 31.84
C ASN A 100 23.89 -18.43 30.75
N PRO A 101 23.68 -17.39 29.94
CA PRO A 101 24.48 -17.13 28.75
C PRO A 101 25.96 -16.85 29.07
N LEU A 102 26.27 -16.42 30.29
CA LEU A 102 27.64 -16.20 30.75
C LEU A 102 28.42 -17.51 30.95
N LYS A 103 27.73 -18.64 31.20
CA LYS A 103 28.37 -19.93 31.47
C LYS A 103 28.91 -20.60 30.19
N LEU A 104 28.29 -20.31 29.04
CA LEU A 104 28.67 -20.79 27.70
C LEU A 104 29.92 -20.09 27.12
N LEU A 105 30.48 -19.10 27.82
CA LEU A 105 31.75 -18.48 27.46
C LEU A 105 32.95 -19.35 27.85
N LEU A 106 32.77 -20.32 28.76
CA LEU A 106 33.85 -21.17 29.24
C LEU A 106 34.08 -22.36 28.29
N PRO A 107 35.33 -22.65 27.88
CA PRO A 107 35.64 -23.75 26.96
C PRO A 107 35.22 -25.13 27.47
N SER A 108 35.22 -25.34 28.78
CA SER A 108 34.83 -26.60 29.43
C SER A 108 33.36 -26.94 29.19
N ASP A 109 32.50 -25.94 29.19
CA ASP A 109 31.04 -26.12 29.13
C ASP A 109 30.58 -26.30 27.67
N ASN A 110 31.33 -25.74 26.71
CA ASN A 110 31.11 -25.94 25.28
C ASN A 110 31.40 -27.38 24.82
N ALA A 111 32.34 -28.07 25.47
CA ALA A 111 32.63 -29.47 25.20
C ALA A 111 31.52 -30.40 25.74
N ALA A 112 30.89 -30.03 26.86
CA ALA A 112 29.82 -30.81 27.48
C ALA A 112 28.46 -30.60 26.79
N TYR A 113 28.19 -29.42 26.21
CA TYR A 113 26.88 -29.07 25.65
C TYR A 113 26.96 -28.36 24.28
N PRO A 114 27.51 -29.00 23.23
CA PRO A 114 27.73 -28.38 21.92
C PRO A 114 26.44 -27.88 21.26
N GLU A 115 25.32 -28.56 21.49
CA GLU A 115 23.99 -28.22 20.97
C GLU A 115 23.52 -26.83 21.40
N SER A 116 23.86 -26.43 22.64
CA SER A 116 23.44 -25.14 23.21
C SER A 116 24.21 -23.95 22.62
N LEU A 117 25.49 -24.17 22.28
CA LEU A 117 26.32 -23.21 21.55
C LEU A 117 25.80 -23.04 20.12
N TRP A 118 25.52 -24.14 19.42
CA TRP A 118 24.97 -24.08 18.06
C TRP A 118 23.61 -23.41 18.03
N TYR A 119 22.74 -23.67 19.01
CA TYR A 119 21.47 -22.96 19.16
C TYR A 119 21.65 -21.44 19.38
N LEU A 120 22.64 -21.02 20.18
CA LEU A 120 22.98 -19.59 20.33
C LEU A 120 23.53 -18.98 19.04
N ALA A 121 24.48 -19.66 18.39
CA ALA A 121 25.11 -19.21 17.16
C ALA A 121 24.08 -19.05 16.05
N ASP A 122 23.16 -20.01 15.94
CA ASP A 122 22.05 -19.97 15.00
C ASP A 122 21.15 -18.77 15.29
N ARG A 123 20.73 -18.57 16.55
CA ARG A 123 19.94 -17.39 16.96
C ARG A 123 20.62 -16.04 16.68
N VAL A 124 21.94 -15.96 16.85
CA VAL A 124 22.74 -14.76 16.53
C VAL A 124 22.82 -14.56 15.02
N SER A 125 22.95 -15.63 14.23
CA SER A 125 22.94 -15.60 12.77
C SER A 125 21.57 -15.17 12.22
N ASP A 126 20.49 -15.69 12.83
CA ASP A 126 19.10 -15.38 12.50
C ASP A 126 18.75 -13.94 12.89
N ALA A 127 19.21 -13.48 14.06
CA ALA A 127 19.12 -12.07 14.45
C ALA A 127 19.91 -11.14 13.50
N ARG A 128 21.06 -11.59 12.98
CA ARG A 128 21.83 -10.87 11.95
C ARG A 128 21.08 -10.82 10.61
N ARG A 129 20.47 -11.93 10.17
CA ARG A 129 19.63 -11.99 8.96
C ARG A 129 18.34 -11.15 9.10
N ARG A 130 17.87 -10.91 10.33
CA ARG A 130 16.71 -10.05 10.63
C ARG A 130 17.03 -8.56 10.78
N LYS A 131 18.29 -8.13 10.67
CA LYS A 131 18.65 -6.69 10.53
C LYS A 131 18.39 -6.17 9.11
N VAL A 132 17.21 -6.48 8.56
CA VAL A 132 16.62 -5.64 7.52
C VAL A 132 15.90 -4.55 8.28
N TYR A 133 16.42 -3.32 8.25
CA TYR A 133 15.73 -2.17 8.83
C TYR A 133 14.35 -2.06 8.20
N PHE A 134 13.33 -2.57 8.90
CA PHE A 134 11.96 -2.34 8.50
C PHE A 134 11.63 -0.95 8.99
N SER A 135 11.77 0.04 8.11
CA SER A 135 11.13 1.34 8.27
C SER A 135 9.62 1.08 8.33
N LYS A 136 9.09 0.92 9.54
CA LYS A 136 7.65 0.88 9.79
C LYS A 136 7.23 2.34 9.90
N CYS A 137 6.41 2.81 8.96
CA CYS A 137 5.72 4.08 9.13
C CYS A 137 4.95 4.03 10.46
N SER A 138 5.12 5.05 11.30
CA SER A 138 4.49 5.12 12.64
C SER A 138 2.98 4.90 12.59
N ASN A 139 2.32 5.29 11.49
CA ASN A 139 0.96 4.91 11.19
C ASN A 139 0.78 4.58 9.70
N ARG A 140 0.83 3.28 9.38
CA ARG A 140 0.84 2.80 8.00
C ARG A 140 -0.45 3.10 7.22
N THR A 141 -1.61 3.10 7.87
CA THR A 141 -2.91 3.30 7.22
C THR A 141 -3.15 4.73 6.78
N LEU A 142 -2.47 5.68 7.43
CA LEU A 142 -2.57 7.11 7.14
C LEU A 142 -1.44 7.59 6.20
N THR A 143 -0.47 6.74 5.92
CA THR A 143 0.72 7.12 5.13
C THR A 143 0.45 6.90 3.65
N ALA A 144 0.79 7.89 2.83
CA ALA A 144 0.81 7.80 1.37
C ALA A 144 2.23 7.99 0.83
N ALA A 145 2.54 7.35 -0.30
CA ALA A 145 3.86 7.34 -0.93
C ALA A 145 4.15 8.61 -1.79
N GLY A 146 3.85 9.79 -1.24
CA GLY A 146 4.00 11.08 -1.93
C GLY A 146 3.08 11.23 -3.16
N TRP A 147 3.28 12.30 -3.93
CA TRP A 147 2.49 12.58 -5.15
C TRP A 147 2.86 11.67 -6.32
N THR A 148 4.09 11.15 -6.34
CA THR A 148 4.61 10.30 -7.42
C THR A 148 4.29 8.82 -7.24
N PHE A 149 3.76 8.37 -6.11
CA PHE A 149 3.47 6.95 -5.84
C PHE A 149 4.66 6.01 -6.05
N ILE A 150 5.86 6.39 -5.59
CA ILE A 150 7.08 5.59 -5.80
C ILE A 150 6.92 4.16 -5.27
N THR A 151 7.18 3.18 -6.14
CA THR A 151 7.28 1.76 -5.81
C THR A 151 8.68 1.46 -5.23
N PRO A 152 8.82 0.55 -4.24
CA PRO A 152 7.83 -0.39 -3.71
C PRO A 152 6.95 0.17 -2.57
N MET A 153 7.08 1.46 -2.20
CA MET A 153 6.36 2.04 -1.06
C MET A 153 4.85 2.15 -1.30
N SER A 154 4.45 2.45 -2.54
CA SER A 154 3.06 2.53 -2.96
C SER A 154 2.41 1.16 -3.18
N SER A 155 3.10 0.22 -3.83
CA SER A 155 2.56 -1.10 -4.19
C SER A 155 2.50 -2.09 -3.03
N SER A 156 3.48 -2.04 -2.11
CA SER A 156 3.53 -3.01 -1.02
C SER A 156 2.75 -2.53 0.21
N THR A 157 1.80 -3.38 0.65
CA THR A 157 1.05 -3.20 1.90
C THR A 157 1.95 -3.24 3.15
N LYS A 158 3.20 -3.67 2.99
CA LYS A 158 4.27 -3.65 3.98
C LYS A 158 4.70 -2.23 4.37
N TYR A 159 4.59 -1.25 3.48
CA TYR A 159 5.02 0.13 3.72
C TYR A 159 3.84 1.10 3.85
N THR A 160 2.82 0.97 3.02
CA THR A 160 1.58 1.75 3.08
C THR A 160 0.41 0.80 3.30
N GLY A 161 -0.30 0.94 4.43
CA GLY A 161 -1.34 0.01 4.84
C GLY A 161 -2.56 0.16 3.95
N PHE A 162 -3.57 -0.67 4.15
CA PHE A 162 -4.83 -0.42 3.47
C PHE A 162 -5.41 0.89 4.00
N GLY A 163 -5.55 1.84 3.09
CA GLY A 163 -6.34 3.01 3.36
C GLY A 163 -6.05 4.30 2.64
N ALA A 164 -5.28 5.19 3.26
CA ALA A 164 -4.99 6.50 2.67
C ALA A 164 -4.42 6.35 1.26
N GLN A 165 -3.49 5.41 1.07
CA GLN A 165 -2.91 5.08 -0.23
C GLN A 165 -3.95 4.57 -1.23
N ASP A 166 -4.88 3.69 -0.82
CA ASP A 166 -5.89 3.11 -1.72
C ASP A 166 -6.90 4.15 -2.19
N ILE A 167 -7.36 5.02 -1.28
CA ILE A 167 -8.22 6.15 -1.64
C ILE A 167 -7.48 7.06 -2.60
N LEU A 168 -6.17 7.27 -2.41
CA LEU A 168 -5.39 8.18 -3.25
C LEU A 168 -5.31 7.62 -4.67
N VAL A 169 -5.00 6.33 -4.80
CA VAL A 169 -5.00 5.60 -6.07
C VAL A 169 -6.37 5.69 -6.77
N VAL A 170 -7.47 5.39 -6.07
CA VAL A 170 -8.83 5.49 -6.63
C VAL A 170 -9.18 6.93 -7.04
N SER A 171 -8.78 7.91 -6.24
CA SER A 171 -9.06 9.32 -6.50
C SER A 171 -8.39 9.82 -7.80
N VAL A 172 -7.15 9.40 -8.05
CA VAL A 172 -6.41 9.73 -9.27
C VAL A 172 -7.02 9.03 -10.48
N VAL A 173 -7.47 7.77 -10.34
CA VAL A 173 -8.18 7.08 -11.44
C VAL A 173 -9.48 7.81 -11.80
N LEU A 174 -10.28 8.22 -10.82
CA LEU A 174 -11.51 8.99 -11.06
C LEU A 174 -11.24 10.33 -11.74
N ALA A 175 -10.24 11.07 -11.25
CA ALA A 175 -9.81 12.33 -11.87
C ALA A 175 -9.27 12.11 -13.30
N GLY A 176 -8.53 11.03 -13.53
CA GLY A 176 -8.04 10.63 -14.86
C GLY A 176 -9.17 10.35 -15.84
N VAL A 177 -10.14 9.51 -15.46
CA VAL A 177 -11.29 9.18 -16.31
C VAL A 177 -12.09 10.44 -16.70
N SER A 178 -12.36 11.30 -15.71
CA SER A 178 -13.06 12.57 -15.94
C SER A 178 -12.31 13.51 -16.90
N THR A 179 -11.00 13.66 -16.73
CA THR A 179 -10.18 14.54 -17.58
C THR A 179 -10.05 13.99 -19.01
N THR A 180 -9.84 12.69 -19.19
CA THR A 180 -9.81 12.07 -20.54
C THR A 180 -11.13 12.25 -21.28
N ILE A 181 -12.28 12.12 -20.59
CA ILE A 181 -13.61 12.38 -21.17
C ILE A 181 -13.72 13.85 -21.62
N SER A 182 -13.31 14.79 -20.76
CA SER A 182 -13.35 16.22 -21.05
C SER A 182 -12.46 16.59 -22.25
N PHE A 183 -11.22 16.10 -22.29
CA PHE A 183 -10.28 16.39 -23.37
C PHE A 183 -10.75 15.84 -24.71
N THR A 184 -11.22 14.60 -24.74
CA THR A 184 -11.74 13.97 -25.96
C THR A 184 -12.94 14.75 -26.49
N ASN A 185 -13.84 15.18 -25.61
CA ASN A 185 -15.01 15.96 -26.02
C ASN A 185 -14.65 17.35 -26.57
N LEU A 186 -13.70 18.05 -25.94
CA LEU A 186 -13.21 19.34 -26.43
C LEU A 186 -12.50 19.20 -27.79
N LEU A 187 -11.72 18.14 -27.99
CA LEU A 187 -11.08 17.85 -29.28
C LEU A 187 -12.10 17.64 -30.40
N ILE A 188 -13.18 16.90 -30.11
CA ILE A 188 -14.24 16.66 -31.10
C ILE A 188 -15.04 17.94 -31.34
N THR A 189 -15.37 18.70 -30.29
CA THR A 189 -16.06 20.01 -30.38
C THR A 189 -15.33 20.95 -31.32
N ARG A 190 -14.00 21.08 -31.17
CA ARG A 190 -13.18 21.90 -32.04
C ARG A 190 -13.15 21.40 -33.49
N ARG A 191 -13.37 20.10 -33.73
CA ARG A 191 -13.42 19.51 -35.08
C ARG A 191 -14.81 19.64 -35.73
N THR A 192 -15.88 19.58 -34.96
CA THR A 192 -17.26 19.46 -35.48
C THR A 192 -18.08 20.75 -35.37
N LEU A 193 -17.91 21.53 -34.30
CA LEU A 193 -18.73 22.70 -33.97
C LEU A 193 -18.04 24.03 -34.30
N ILE A 194 -16.94 24.01 -35.04
CA ILE A 194 -16.26 25.25 -35.46
C ILE A 194 -17.07 25.99 -36.52
N SER A 195 -17.08 27.33 -36.46
CA SER A 195 -17.81 28.15 -37.42
C SER A 195 -17.30 27.95 -38.86
N PRO A 196 -18.19 27.95 -39.87
CA PRO A 196 -17.79 27.87 -41.26
C PRO A 196 -16.91 29.08 -41.62
N GLY A 197 -15.64 28.82 -41.92
CA GLY A 197 -14.62 29.85 -42.18
C GLY A 197 -13.36 29.69 -41.33
N LEU A 198 -13.50 29.36 -40.04
CA LEU A 198 -12.36 29.13 -39.12
C LEU A 198 -11.61 27.80 -39.37
N ARG A 199 -12.17 26.93 -40.21
CA ARG A 199 -11.55 25.66 -40.59
C ARG A 199 -10.43 25.84 -41.61
N ASN A 200 -10.40 26.96 -42.34
CA ASN A 200 -9.40 27.22 -43.35
C ASN A 200 -8.15 27.83 -42.70
N ARG A 201 -6.96 27.27 -43.00
CA ARG A 201 -5.67 27.69 -42.41
C ARG A 201 -5.29 29.15 -42.77
N ARG A 202 -6.08 29.80 -43.63
CA ARG A 202 -5.95 31.21 -44.03
C ARG A 202 -6.50 32.20 -43.01
N VAL A 203 -7.38 31.79 -42.10
CA VAL A 203 -7.91 32.66 -41.04
C VAL A 203 -6.99 32.56 -39.81
N LEU A 204 -6.55 33.71 -39.27
CA LEU A 204 -5.76 33.75 -38.06
C LEU A 204 -6.58 33.22 -36.88
N VAL A 205 -6.15 32.09 -36.33
CA VAL A 205 -6.73 31.50 -35.13
C VAL A 205 -5.95 32.06 -33.92
N PRO A 206 -6.62 32.50 -32.83
CA PRO A 206 -5.93 33.04 -31.67
C PRO A 206 -4.92 32.05 -31.10
N PHE A 207 -3.71 32.53 -30.74
CA PHE A 207 -2.63 31.68 -30.26
C PHE A 207 -3.03 30.77 -29.08
N ILE A 208 -3.84 31.30 -28.16
CA ILE A 208 -4.39 30.57 -27.00
C ILE A 208 -5.12 29.30 -27.44
N THR A 209 -5.90 29.36 -28.52
CA THR A 209 -6.68 28.21 -29.01
C THR A 209 -5.81 27.16 -29.70
N ILE A 210 -4.69 27.56 -30.31
CA ILE A 210 -3.70 26.64 -30.89
C ILE A 210 -2.93 25.93 -29.78
N ALA A 211 -2.49 26.67 -28.77
CA ALA A 211 -1.78 26.12 -27.62
C ALA A 211 -2.66 25.13 -26.85
N THR A 212 -3.89 25.52 -26.49
CA THR A 212 -4.85 24.63 -25.78
C THR A 212 -5.20 23.38 -26.58
N LEU A 213 -5.33 23.46 -27.90
CA LEU A 213 -5.53 22.30 -28.75
C LEU A 213 -4.33 21.34 -28.70
N LEU A 214 -3.10 21.87 -28.77
CA LEU A 214 -1.89 21.06 -28.69
C LEU A 214 -1.81 20.34 -27.34
N THR A 215 -2.06 21.04 -26.24
CA THR A 215 -2.07 20.44 -24.90
C THR A 215 -3.16 19.37 -24.79
N LEU A 216 -4.38 19.65 -25.21
CA LEU A 216 -5.49 18.68 -25.19
C LEU A 216 -5.16 17.37 -25.94
N ARG A 217 -4.44 17.45 -27.07
CA ARG A 217 -3.99 16.26 -27.81
C ARG A 217 -2.97 15.45 -27.03
N MET A 218 -1.97 16.10 -26.43
CA MET A 218 -0.94 15.42 -25.64
C MET A 218 -1.56 14.77 -24.41
N LEU A 219 -2.36 15.52 -23.64
CA LEU A 219 -2.99 14.98 -22.43
C LEU A 219 -3.97 13.84 -22.75
N ALA A 220 -4.72 13.90 -23.86
CA ALA A 220 -5.63 12.81 -24.23
C ALA A 220 -4.90 11.49 -24.52
N ILE A 221 -3.68 11.54 -25.08
CA ILE A 221 -2.87 10.35 -25.38
C ILE A 221 -2.15 9.82 -24.13
N VAL A 222 -1.71 10.72 -23.26
CA VAL A 222 -0.78 10.39 -22.17
C VAL A 222 -1.52 10.05 -20.86
N THR A 223 -2.69 10.64 -20.59
CA THR A 223 -3.49 10.34 -19.37
C THR A 223 -3.86 8.86 -19.17
N PRO A 224 -4.20 8.06 -20.20
CA PRO A 224 -4.50 6.64 -20.02
C PRO A 224 -3.29 5.83 -19.53
N VAL A 225 -2.07 6.25 -19.87
CA VAL A 225 -0.84 5.56 -19.44
C VAL A 225 -0.64 5.67 -17.93
N LEU A 226 -0.86 6.87 -17.36
CA LEU A 226 -0.88 7.04 -15.90
C LEU A 226 -1.99 6.21 -15.26
N GLY A 227 -3.19 6.22 -15.84
CA GLY A 227 -4.32 5.44 -15.36
C GLY A 227 -3.98 3.94 -15.28
N ALA A 228 -3.33 3.39 -16.30
CA ALA A 228 -2.87 2.00 -16.31
C ALA A 228 -1.80 1.74 -15.23
N ALA A 229 -0.83 2.64 -15.06
CA ALA A 229 0.21 2.50 -14.03
C ALA A 229 -0.36 2.48 -12.61
N VAL A 230 -1.28 3.39 -12.32
CA VAL A 230 -1.96 3.49 -11.02
C VAL A 230 -2.89 2.29 -10.79
N LEU A 231 -3.57 1.80 -11.84
CA LEU A 231 -4.33 0.56 -11.76
C LEU A 231 -3.44 -0.66 -11.47
N MET A 232 -2.26 -0.77 -12.08
CA MET A 232 -1.30 -1.84 -11.76
C MET A 232 -0.86 -1.78 -10.29
N ILE A 233 -0.65 -0.59 -9.72
CA ILE A 233 -0.43 -0.44 -8.27
C ILE A 233 -1.63 -0.97 -7.48
N LEU A 234 -2.85 -0.64 -7.89
CA LEU A 234 -4.07 -1.13 -7.23
C LEU A 234 -4.17 -2.66 -7.30
N MET A 235 -3.81 -3.27 -8.44
CA MET A 235 -3.74 -4.72 -8.61
C MET A 235 -2.72 -5.36 -7.68
N ASP A 236 -1.51 -4.79 -7.59
CA ASP A 236 -0.44 -5.32 -6.74
C ASP A 236 -0.86 -5.28 -5.25
N ARG A 237 -1.68 -4.30 -4.86
CA ARG A 237 -2.16 -4.14 -3.48
C ARG A 237 -3.32 -5.07 -3.11
N HIS A 238 -4.30 -5.24 -3.99
CA HIS A 238 -5.56 -5.93 -3.67
C HIS A 238 -5.70 -7.32 -4.30
N TRP A 239 -5.12 -7.53 -5.48
CA TRP A 239 -5.29 -8.75 -6.27
C TRP A 239 -4.04 -9.63 -6.32
N GLN A 240 -3.04 -9.34 -5.47
CA GLN A 240 -1.80 -10.12 -5.36
C GLN A 240 -1.07 -10.29 -6.68
N THR A 241 -1.20 -9.31 -7.60
CA THR A 241 -0.32 -9.25 -8.76
C THR A 241 1.06 -8.77 -8.34
N SER A 242 2.05 -8.95 -9.21
CA SER A 242 3.44 -8.62 -8.93
C SER A 242 4.08 -7.87 -10.09
N PHE A 243 3.48 -6.76 -10.52
CA PHE A 243 4.05 -5.90 -11.56
C PHE A 243 5.32 -5.18 -11.07
N PHE A 244 5.29 -4.68 -9.82
CA PHE A 244 6.36 -3.86 -9.26
C PHE A 244 7.08 -4.49 -8.06
N ASP A 245 6.71 -5.73 -7.67
CA ASP A 245 7.36 -6.46 -6.57
C ASP A 245 8.55 -7.30 -7.06
N PHE A 246 9.75 -6.90 -6.69
CA PHE A 246 11.00 -7.58 -7.04
C PHE A 246 11.11 -9.00 -6.47
N ALA A 247 10.36 -9.34 -5.40
CA ALA A 247 10.38 -10.68 -4.83
C ALA A 247 9.77 -11.74 -5.76
N TYR A 248 8.88 -11.32 -6.65
CA TYR A 248 8.14 -12.19 -7.58
C TYR A 248 8.46 -11.89 -9.06
N GLY A 249 9.57 -11.18 -9.33
CA GLY A 249 10.05 -10.86 -10.68
C GLY A 249 9.49 -9.57 -11.29
N GLY A 250 8.76 -8.76 -10.53
CA GLY A 250 8.35 -7.42 -10.93
C GLY A 250 9.50 -6.41 -10.87
N ASP A 251 9.34 -5.26 -11.52
CA ASP A 251 10.37 -4.21 -11.59
C ASP A 251 9.84 -2.86 -11.06
N PRO A 252 10.35 -2.34 -9.93
CA PRO A 252 9.94 -1.02 -9.43
C PRO A 252 10.35 0.13 -10.37
N ILE A 253 11.37 -0.05 -11.22
CA ILE A 253 11.83 0.98 -12.17
C ILE A 253 10.84 1.15 -13.32
N LEU A 254 10.13 0.08 -13.70
CA LEU A 254 9.04 0.14 -14.68
C LEU A 254 8.04 1.24 -14.31
N PHE A 255 7.59 1.29 -13.06
CA PHE A 255 6.64 2.32 -12.63
C PHE A 255 7.16 3.74 -12.85
N GLN A 256 8.45 4.00 -12.60
CA GLN A 256 9.04 5.31 -12.85
C GLN A 256 8.98 5.69 -14.32
N HIS A 257 9.21 4.74 -15.23
CA HIS A 257 9.10 4.98 -16.67
C HIS A 257 7.67 5.32 -17.07
N LEU A 258 6.67 4.58 -16.58
CA LEU A 258 5.26 4.88 -16.88
C LEU A 258 4.83 6.22 -16.30
N PHE A 259 5.25 6.51 -15.06
CA PHE A 259 4.92 7.75 -14.38
C PHE A 259 5.53 8.95 -15.09
N TRP A 260 6.83 8.91 -15.45
CA TRP A 260 7.50 10.02 -16.10
C TRP A 260 7.20 10.15 -17.59
N PHE A 261 6.76 9.07 -18.25
CA PHE A 261 6.13 9.15 -19.57
C PHE A 261 4.89 10.07 -19.53
N PHE A 262 4.16 10.07 -18.41
CA PHE A 262 3.08 11.01 -18.14
C PHE A 262 3.56 12.36 -17.59
N GLY A 263 4.46 12.36 -16.61
CA GLY A 263 4.82 13.54 -15.84
C GLY A 263 5.55 14.61 -16.65
N HIS A 264 6.31 14.24 -17.69
CA HIS A 264 7.02 15.24 -18.50
C HIS A 264 6.10 15.99 -19.48
N PRO A 265 5.17 15.33 -20.21
CA PRO A 265 4.20 16.03 -21.06
C PRO A 265 3.08 16.76 -20.30
N GLU A 266 2.87 16.45 -19.02
CA GLU A 266 1.84 17.09 -18.19
C GLU A 266 2.21 18.54 -17.81
N VAL A 267 3.49 18.79 -17.51
CA VAL A 267 4.03 20.09 -17.06
C VAL A 267 4.43 21.00 -18.22
#